data_AF-A0A7V9KMT2-F1
#
_entry.id   AF-A0A7V9KMT2-F1
#
_cell.length_a   1.000
_cell.length_b   1.000
_cell.length_c   1.000
_cell.angle_alpha   90.00
_cell.angle_beta   90.00
_cell.angle_gamma   90.00
#
_symmetry.space_group_name_H-M   'P 1'
#
loop_
_entity.id
_entity.type
_entity.pdbx_description
1 polymer ?
#
loop_
_entity_poly.entity_id
_entity_poly.type
_entity_poly.pdbx_seq_one_letter_code
_entity_poly.pdbx_strand_id
1 'polypeptide(L)'
;MAHSDLDLEVTEFIRCRYCGQRNQTRTGSIEARCGRCRLLLSDDPHKKFSNLSKEQYIHPADRRALAALRAIPGIDSALKKLLVVTGESAIRVIFTASAVKVTPEQCPDLHAKLQIACTTLGVDKPDLFVQQNPVANAFTGGVERPVIVLYSQLIERLTDEEVLAVVAHEVGHIHAEHVLYLTAARLIEYLAKTAVLASPLTGIVKELLTLTMRTALLAWARRAELSCDRAALLVTQDANVIGRTMMKLAGGTYASKVDYERFLAQARDFEKNYDAKALDRFWADVITAGLSHPFPVWRVSEILKWVESGEYTQLMTGEPHTAAA
;
A
#
# COMPACT_ATOMS: atom_id res chain seq x y z
N MET A 1 -39.36 -38.19 -30.34
CA MET A 1 -37.90 -38.09 -30.10
C MET A 1 -37.60 -36.62 -29.90
N ALA A 2 -37.58 -36.16 -28.65
CA ALA A 2 -37.19 -34.79 -28.33
C ALA A 2 -35.67 -34.79 -28.16
N HIS A 3 -34.97 -34.02 -29.01
CA HIS A 3 -33.55 -33.79 -28.90
C HIS A 3 -33.26 -33.11 -27.55
N SER A 4 -32.47 -33.77 -26.73
CA SER A 4 -31.82 -33.13 -25.59
C SER A 4 -30.55 -32.49 -26.15
N ASP A 5 -30.58 -31.19 -26.38
CA ASP A 5 -29.37 -30.41 -26.54
C ASP A 5 -28.68 -30.41 -25.17
N LEU A 6 -27.80 -31.39 -24.99
CA LEU A 6 -26.75 -31.34 -23.98
C LEU A 6 -25.85 -30.18 -24.39
N ASP A 7 -26.03 -29.02 -23.75
CA ASP A 7 -25.05 -27.93 -23.77
C ASP A 7 -23.69 -28.53 -23.35
N LEU A 8 -22.86 -28.83 -24.34
CA LEU A 8 -21.50 -29.30 -24.12
C LEU A 8 -20.74 -28.14 -23.48
N GLU A 9 -20.58 -28.18 -22.16
CA GLU A 9 -19.76 -27.22 -21.41
C GLU A 9 -18.32 -27.26 -21.98
N VAL A 10 -18.01 -26.34 -22.91
CA VAL A 10 -16.66 -26.24 -23.47
C VAL A 10 -15.75 -25.73 -22.36
N THR A 11 -14.75 -26.56 -22.07
CA THR A 11 -13.73 -26.23 -21.10
C THR A 11 -12.61 -25.46 -21.79
N GLU A 12 -12.30 -24.27 -21.29
CA GLU A 12 -11.27 -23.40 -21.81
C GLU A 12 -10.07 -23.35 -20.86
N PHE A 13 -8.91 -22.98 -21.40
CA PHE A 13 -7.71 -22.75 -20.61
C PHE A 13 -7.28 -21.30 -20.70
N ILE A 14 -7.20 -20.63 -19.57
CA ILE A 14 -6.72 -19.25 -19.45
C ILE A 14 -5.48 -19.20 -18.56
N ARG A 15 -4.49 -18.41 -18.96
CA ARG A 15 -3.33 -18.11 -18.11
C ARG A 15 -3.64 -16.89 -17.26
N CYS A 16 -3.43 -16.99 -15.96
CA CYS A 16 -3.59 -15.85 -15.07
C CYS A 16 -2.61 -14.74 -15.48
N ARG A 17 -3.14 -13.56 -15.84
CA ARG A 17 -2.36 -12.39 -16.23
C ARG A 17 -1.31 -11.97 -15.18
N TYR A 18 -1.57 -12.22 -13.91
CA TYR A 18 -0.69 -11.81 -12.82
C TYR A 18 0.48 -12.78 -12.57
N CYS A 19 0.19 -14.07 -12.40
CA CYS A 19 1.17 -15.09 -11.98
C CYS A 19 1.51 -16.15 -13.04
N GLY A 20 0.89 -16.10 -14.23
CA GLY A 20 1.15 -17.01 -15.35
C GLY A 20 0.62 -18.44 -15.18
N GLN A 21 0.02 -18.77 -14.03
CA GLN A 21 -0.60 -20.07 -13.77
C GLN A 21 -1.65 -20.37 -14.85
N ARG A 22 -1.59 -21.58 -15.43
CA ARG A 22 -2.64 -22.08 -16.32
C ARG A 22 -3.82 -22.57 -15.48
N ASN A 23 -5.01 -22.11 -15.80
CA ASN A 23 -6.27 -22.45 -15.12
C ASN A 23 -7.25 -23.03 -16.15
N GLN A 24 -8.08 -23.94 -15.68
CA GLN A 24 -9.17 -24.52 -16.45
C GLN A 24 -10.46 -23.80 -16.05
N THR A 25 -11.19 -23.26 -17.02
CA THR A 25 -12.40 -22.46 -16.80
C THR A 25 -13.54 -22.97 -17.67
N ARG A 26 -14.78 -22.64 -17.27
CA ARG A 26 -15.96 -22.87 -18.11
C ARG A 26 -16.19 -21.63 -18.98
N THR A 27 -16.59 -21.86 -20.23
CA THR A 27 -16.97 -20.79 -21.16
C THR A 27 -18.01 -19.86 -20.51
N GLY A 28 -17.77 -18.54 -20.53
CA GLY A 28 -18.68 -17.53 -19.96
C GLY A 28 -18.59 -17.31 -18.44
N SER A 29 -17.63 -17.91 -17.73
CA SER A 29 -17.42 -17.65 -16.30
C SER A 29 -16.72 -16.30 -16.07
N ILE A 30 -17.51 -15.26 -15.79
CA ILE A 30 -17.02 -13.87 -15.59
C ILE A 30 -16.24 -13.71 -14.26
N GLU A 31 -16.48 -14.58 -13.29
CA GLU A 31 -15.87 -14.50 -11.94
C GLU A 31 -14.82 -15.59 -11.68
N ALA A 32 -14.29 -16.22 -12.73
CA ALA A 32 -13.30 -17.28 -12.57
C ALA A 32 -12.03 -16.76 -11.90
N ARG A 33 -11.53 -17.48 -10.87
CA ARG A 33 -10.34 -17.09 -10.09
C ARG A 33 -9.18 -18.05 -10.33
N CYS A 34 -7.97 -17.51 -10.28
CA CYS A 34 -6.77 -18.31 -10.40
C CYS A 34 -6.60 -19.28 -9.22
N GLY A 35 -6.34 -20.57 -9.49
CA GLY A 35 -6.10 -21.57 -8.46
C GLY A 35 -4.85 -21.34 -7.59
N ARG A 36 -3.91 -20.49 -8.05
CA ARG A 36 -2.68 -20.13 -7.33
C ARG A 36 -2.83 -18.85 -6.53
N CYS A 37 -3.06 -17.71 -7.18
CA CYS A 37 -3.08 -16.40 -6.51
C CYS A 37 -4.48 -15.93 -6.09
N ARG A 38 -5.55 -16.66 -6.47
CA ARG A 38 -6.97 -16.35 -6.19
C ARG A 38 -7.53 -15.06 -6.81
N LEU A 39 -6.70 -14.32 -7.55
CA LEU A 39 -7.14 -13.15 -8.33
C LEU A 39 -8.04 -13.56 -9.50
N LEU A 40 -8.96 -12.67 -9.88
CA LEU A 40 -9.79 -12.82 -11.06
C LEU A 40 -8.95 -13.06 -12.33
N LEU A 41 -9.43 -13.99 -13.15
CA LEU A 41 -8.88 -14.31 -14.45
C LEU A 41 -9.42 -13.31 -15.47
N SER A 42 -8.54 -12.86 -16.36
CA SER A 42 -8.84 -11.93 -17.44
C SER A 42 -7.78 -12.12 -18.53
N ASP A 43 -8.21 -11.93 -19.78
CA ASP A 43 -7.32 -11.99 -20.96
C ASP A 43 -6.50 -10.71 -21.14
N ASP A 44 -6.79 -9.66 -20.36
CA ASP A 44 -6.05 -8.41 -20.43
C ASP A 44 -4.59 -8.63 -19.99
N PRO A 45 -3.61 -8.09 -20.72
CA PRO A 45 -2.22 -8.20 -20.32
C PRO A 45 -1.97 -7.46 -19.01
N HIS A 46 -1.16 -8.05 -18.12
CA HIS A 46 -0.65 -7.36 -16.93
C HIS A 46 0.74 -6.78 -17.25
N LYS A 47 0.91 -5.47 -17.10
CA LYS A 47 2.16 -4.76 -17.35
C LYS A 47 3.08 -4.94 -16.15
N LYS A 48 4.34 -5.31 -16.42
CA LYS A 48 5.41 -5.34 -15.43
C LYS A 48 6.31 -4.12 -15.63
N PHE A 49 6.80 -3.56 -14.53
CA PHE A 49 7.67 -2.39 -14.50
C PHE A 49 9.02 -2.76 -13.89
N SER A 50 9.72 -3.75 -14.47
CA SER A 50 10.99 -4.25 -13.93
C SER A 50 12.09 -3.19 -13.81
N ASN A 51 11.99 -2.10 -14.59
CA ASN A 51 12.93 -0.98 -14.60
C ASN A 51 12.26 0.34 -14.17
N LEU A 52 11.22 0.27 -13.33
CA LEU A 52 10.56 1.47 -12.81
C LEU A 52 11.52 2.28 -11.95
N SER A 53 11.76 3.53 -12.29
CA SER A 53 12.40 4.46 -11.35
C SER A 53 11.32 4.96 -10.38
N LYS A 54 11.64 4.99 -9.08
CA LYS A 54 10.70 5.50 -8.05
C LYS A 54 10.23 6.92 -8.38
N GLU A 55 11.12 7.74 -8.95
CA GLU A 55 10.83 9.13 -9.34
C GLU A 55 9.67 9.27 -10.33
N GLN A 56 9.31 8.20 -11.06
CA GLN A 56 8.23 8.20 -12.04
C GLN A 56 6.83 8.15 -11.42
N TYR A 57 6.68 7.65 -10.18
CA TYR A 57 5.37 7.57 -9.52
C TYR A 57 5.31 8.26 -8.15
N ILE A 58 6.45 8.56 -7.51
CA ILE A 58 6.47 9.28 -6.22
C ILE A 58 5.59 10.52 -6.29
N HIS A 59 4.69 10.63 -5.32
CA HIS A 59 3.73 11.71 -5.22
C HIS A 59 4.45 13.05 -5.00
N PRO A 60 4.04 14.17 -5.66
CA PRO A 60 4.70 15.46 -5.49
C PRO A 60 4.73 15.96 -4.04
N ALA A 61 3.70 15.66 -3.24
CA ALA A 61 3.68 16.02 -1.82
C ALA A 61 4.69 15.21 -0.98
N ASP A 62 4.92 13.95 -1.33
CA ASP A 62 5.96 13.12 -0.70
C ASP A 62 7.34 13.69 -1.01
N ARG A 63 7.65 13.91 -2.30
CA ARG A 63 8.92 14.50 -2.75
C ARG A 63 9.25 15.80 -2.02
N ARG A 64 8.26 16.71 -1.92
CA ARG A 64 8.42 17.99 -1.21
C ARG A 64 8.63 17.80 0.29
N ALA A 65 7.84 16.93 0.93
CA ALA A 65 7.95 16.67 2.37
C ALA A 65 9.30 16.00 2.72
N LEU A 66 9.79 15.08 1.88
CA LEU A 66 11.08 14.42 2.08
C LEU A 66 12.24 15.41 1.91
N ALA A 67 12.17 16.28 0.91
CA ALA A 67 13.15 17.35 0.72
C ALA A 67 13.19 18.30 1.92
N ALA A 68 12.02 18.70 2.44
CA ALA A 68 11.92 19.54 3.63
C ALA A 68 12.46 18.84 4.89
N LEU A 69 12.17 17.56 5.06
CA LEU A 69 12.70 16.74 6.16
C LEU A 69 14.23 16.67 6.11
N ARG A 70 14.80 16.38 4.95
CA ARG A 70 16.26 16.30 4.74
C ARG A 70 16.99 17.63 4.92
N ALA A 71 16.28 18.75 4.76
CA ALA A 71 16.84 20.08 5.01
C ALA A 71 17.03 20.39 6.51
N ILE A 72 16.46 19.58 7.42
CA ILE A 72 16.61 19.79 8.87
C ILE A 72 18.02 19.41 9.31
N PRO A 73 18.79 20.32 9.93
CA PRO A 73 20.14 20.03 10.40
C PRO A 73 20.18 18.82 11.35
N GLY A 74 21.06 17.86 11.05
CA GLY A 74 21.29 16.68 11.89
C GLY A 74 20.38 15.49 11.63
N ILE A 75 19.35 15.60 10.78
CA ILE A 75 18.41 14.49 10.50
C ILE A 75 19.10 13.25 9.95
N ASP A 76 20.01 13.41 8.98
CA ASP A 76 20.71 12.29 8.37
C ASP A 76 21.63 11.57 9.36
N SER A 77 22.29 12.33 10.24
CA SER A 77 23.10 11.75 11.32
C SER A 77 22.23 10.98 12.30
N ALA A 78 21.06 11.52 12.67
CA ALA A 78 20.15 10.85 13.58
C ALA A 78 19.59 9.55 12.97
N LEU A 79 19.21 9.56 11.69
CA LEU A 79 18.74 8.38 10.95
C LEU A 79 19.83 7.32 10.78
N LYS A 80 21.09 7.72 10.54
CA LYS A 80 22.23 6.77 10.50
C LYS A 80 22.49 6.13 11.85
N LYS A 81 22.47 6.91 12.95
CA LYS A 81 22.60 6.35 14.30
C LYS A 81 21.44 5.40 14.63
N LEU A 82 20.23 5.75 14.20
CA LEU A 82 19.05 4.92 14.36
C LEU A 82 19.25 3.55 13.71
N LEU A 83 19.74 3.48 12.47
CA LEU A 83 20.03 2.22 11.78
C LEU A 83 20.94 1.29 12.58
N VAL A 84 22.00 1.84 13.17
CA VAL A 84 22.95 1.06 13.99
C VAL A 84 22.30 0.51 15.26
N VAL A 85 21.37 1.28 15.85
CA VAL A 85 20.82 1.00 17.18
C VAL A 85 19.52 0.19 17.14
N THR A 86 18.67 0.35 16.12
CA THR A 86 17.37 -0.32 16.05
C THR A 86 17.47 -1.84 15.95
N GLY A 87 18.65 -2.38 15.65
CA GLY A 87 18.94 -3.81 15.72
C GLY A 87 17.84 -4.62 15.04
N GLU A 88 17.87 -4.70 13.70
CA GLU A 88 16.84 -5.33 12.86
C GLU A 88 16.36 -6.71 13.36
N SER A 89 17.22 -7.39 14.13
CA SER A 89 16.91 -8.62 14.83
C SER A 89 15.63 -8.54 15.67
N ALA A 90 15.26 -7.41 16.29
CA ALA A 90 14.08 -7.35 17.16
C ALA A 90 12.77 -7.55 16.38
N ILE A 91 12.56 -6.81 15.28
CA ILE A 91 11.39 -6.95 14.41
C ILE A 91 11.29 -8.39 13.90
N ARG A 92 12.39 -8.91 13.35
CA ARG A 92 12.44 -10.28 12.84
C ARG A 92 12.17 -11.32 13.93
N VAL A 93 12.76 -11.18 15.12
CA VAL A 93 12.56 -12.10 16.25
C VAL A 93 11.12 -12.07 16.70
N ILE A 94 10.51 -10.89 16.86
CA ILE A 94 9.11 -10.75 17.25
C ILE A 94 8.21 -11.50 16.26
N PHE A 95 8.31 -11.21 14.96
CA PHE A 95 7.40 -11.84 13.98
C PHE A 95 7.72 -13.31 13.71
N THR A 96 8.99 -13.72 13.76
CA THR A 96 9.32 -15.15 13.67
C THR A 96 8.80 -15.92 14.88
N ALA A 97 8.73 -15.31 16.06
CA ALA A 97 8.24 -15.96 17.28
C ALA A 97 6.71 -15.89 17.46
N SER A 98 6.04 -14.88 16.91
CA SER A 98 4.62 -14.59 17.23
C SER A 98 3.69 -14.47 16.01
N ALA A 99 4.17 -14.70 14.79
CA ALA A 99 3.36 -14.61 13.57
C ALA A 99 3.58 -15.80 12.64
N VAL A 100 2.64 -16.03 11.73
CA VAL A 100 2.72 -17.12 10.75
C VAL A 100 3.52 -16.62 9.55
N LYS A 101 4.64 -17.28 9.23
CA LYS A 101 5.44 -16.96 8.04
C LYS A 101 4.71 -17.42 6.78
N VAL A 102 4.67 -16.57 5.76
CA VAL A 102 4.10 -16.89 4.44
C VAL A 102 5.17 -17.51 3.54
N THR A 103 4.90 -18.72 3.05
CA THR A 103 5.77 -19.48 2.15
C THR A 103 4.94 -20.09 1.01
N PRO A 104 5.56 -20.68 -0.03
CA PRO A 104 4.79 -21.42 -1.04
C PRO A 104 3.95 -22.58 -0.45
N GLU A 105 4.41 -23.17 0.65
CA GLU A 105 3.75 -24.26 1.35
C GLU A 105 2.72 -23.76 2.38
N GLN A 106 2.95 -22.57 2.95
CA GLN A 106 2.11 -21.93 3.95
C GLN A 106 1.52 -20.62 3.41
N CYS A 107 0.20 -20.58 3.15
CA CYS A 107 -0.47 -19.44 2.51
C CYS A 107 0.03 -19.20 1.06
N PRO A 108 -0.11 -20.20 0.16
CA PRO A 108 0.42 -20.13 -1.21
C PRO A 108 -0.12 -18.94 -2.02
N ASP A 109 -1.36 -18.51 -1.76
CA ASP A 109 -1.99 -17.41 -2.46
C ASP A 109 -1.40 -16.05 -2.04
N LEU A 110 -1.15 -15.82 -0.74
CA LEU A 110 -0.47 -14.62 -0.24
C LEU A 110 0.97 -14.56 -0.75
N HIS A 111 1.66 -15.70 -0.72
CA HIS A 111 3.01 -15.80 -1.30
C HIS A 111 2.99 -15.43 -2.80
N ALA A 112 1.98 -15.89 -3.55
CA ALA A 112 1.83 -15.52 -4.95
C ALA A 112 1.52 -14.03 -5.14
N LYS A 113 0.67 -13.42 -4.32
CA LYS A 113 0.38 -11.97 -4.35
C LYS A 113 1.63 -11.13 -4.07
N LEU A 114 2.45 -11.53 -3.10
CA LEU A 114 3.75 -10.90 -2.84
C LEU A 114 4.69 -11.01 -4.04
N GLN A 115 4.80 -12.20 -4.63
CA GLN A 115 5.60 -12.41 -5.84
C GLN A 115 5.11 -11.51 -6.99
N ILE A 116 3.80 -11.38 -7.18
CA ILE A 116 3.20 -10.50 -8.19
C ILE A 116 3.63 -9.05 -7.96
N ALA A 117 3.49 -8.53 -6.74
CA ALA A 117 3.88 -7.15 -6.43
C ALA A 117 5.38 -6.92 -6.66
N CYS A 118 6.23 -7.79 -6.11
CA CYS A 118 7.69 -7.70 -6.21
C CYS A 118 8.18 -7.75 -7.66
N THR A 119 7.70 -8.72 -8.45
CA THR A 119 8.08 -8.86 -9.87
C THR A 119 7.54 -7.72 -10.74
N THR A 120 6.43 -7.12 -10.35
CA THR A 120 5.85 -5.98 -11.08
C THR A 120 6.64 -4.70 -10.83
N LEU A 121 7.08 -4.46 -9.60
CA LEU A 121 7.83 -3.25 -9.23
C LEU A 121 9.35 -3.42 -9.32
N GLY A 122 9.88 -4.62 -9.60
CA GLY A 122 11.31 -4.86 -9.64
C GLY A 122 11.98 -4.87 -8.25
N VAL A 123 11.27 -5.31 -7.22
CA VAL A 123 11.76 -5.36 -5.83
C VAL A 123 12.14 -6.78 -5.44
N ASP A 124 13.23 -6.95 -4.70
CA ASP A 124 13.58 -8.23 -4.10
C ASP A 124 12.54 -8.65 -3.06
N LYS A 125 12.12 -9.92 -3.13
CA LYS A 125 11.00 -10.41 -2.32
C LYS A 125 11.33 -10.38 -0.81
N PRO A 126 10.64 -9.57 0.00
CA PRO A 126 10.83 -9.55 1.45
C PRO A 126 10.21 -10.79 2.11
N ASP A 127 10.50 -10.99 3.40
CA ASP A 127 9.72 -11.92 4.20
C ASP A 127 8.31 -11.33 4.45
N LEU A 128 7.29 -12.20 4.48
CA LEU A 128 5.91 -11.82 4.74
C LEU A 128 5.34 -12.69 5.88
N PHE A 129 4.61 -12.05 6.80
CA PHE A 129 3.98 -12.72 7.93
C PHE A 129 2.50 -12.34 8.05
N VAL A 130 1.71 -13.24 8.61
CA VAL A 130 0.34 -12.98 9.06
C VAL A 130 0.31 -12.98 10.59
N GLN A 131 -0.15 -11.89 11.19
CA GLN A 131 -0.29 -11.75 12.63
C GLN A 131 -1.78 -11.64 13.01
N GLN A 132 -2.17 -12.36 14.06
CA GLN A 132 -3.51 -12.19 14.64
C GLN A 132 -3.64 -10.78 15.22
N ASN A 133 -4.62 -10.03 14.75
CA ASN A 133 -4.95 -8.71 15.29
C ASN A 133 -6.38 -8.34 14.90
N PRO A 134 -7.20 -7.77 15.81
CA PRO A 134 -8.57 -7.35 15.50
C PRO A 134 -8.66 -6.04 14.69
N VAL A 135 -7.54 -5.35 14.47
CA VAL A 135 -7.48 -4.14 13.64
C VAL A 135 -7.11 -4.55 12.21
N ALA A 136 -7.80 -4.00 11.22
CA ALA A 136 -7.42 -4.16 9.82
C ALA A 136 -6.21 -3.25 9.52
N ASN A 137 -5.01 -3.83 9.47
CA ASN A 137 -3.78 -3.08 9.19
C ASN A 137 -2.72 -3.97 8.53
N ALA A 138 -1.71 -3.33 7.96
CA ALA A 138 -0.47 -3.92 7.49
C ALA A 138 0.68 -2.95 7.79
N PHE A 139 1.90 -3.45 7.76
CA PHE A 139 3.06 -2.56 7.73
C PHE A 139 4.32 -3.27 7.22
N THR A 140 5.25 -2.46 6.74
CA THR A 140 6.62 -2.85 6.37
C THR A 140 7.64 -2.32 7.37
N GLY A 141 8.62 -3.14 7.76
CA GLY A 141 9.74 -2.74 8.62
C GLY A 141 11.02 -3.53 8.32
N GLY A 142 12.15 -3.09 8.87
CA GLY A 142 13.47 -3.68 8.57
C GLY A 142 14.10 -3.05 7.33
N VAL A 143 15.27 -2.41 7.46
CA VAL A 143 15.81 -1.56 6.40
C VAL A 143 16.67 -2.36 5.43
N GLU A 144 17.61 -3.16 5.92
CA GLU A 144 18.47 -4.04 5.13
C GLU A 144 17.74 -5.33 4.75
N ARG A 145 16.91 -5.86 5.66
CA ARG A 145 16.06 -7.03 5.42
C ARG A 145 14.60 -6.71 5.69
N PRO A 146 13.89 -6.15 4.68
CA PRO A 146 12.49 -5.80 4.84
C PRO A 146 11.61 -6.99 5.15
N VAL A 147 10.63 -6.75 6.01
CA VAL A 147 9.58 -7.67 6.43
C VAL A 147 8.25 -6.95 6.30
N ILE A 148 7.28 -7.63 5.71
CA ILE A 148 5.89 -7.17 5.64
C ILE A 148 5.06 -8.01 6.61
N VAL A 149 4.16 -7.36 7.35
CA VAL A 149 3.22 -8.02 8.24
C VAL A 149 1.80 -7.62 7.87
N LEU A 150 0.94 -8.60 7.63
CA LEU A 150 -0.49 -8.40 7.43
C LEU A 150 -1.25 -8.84 8.68
N TYR A 151 -2.21 -8.03 9.11
CA TYR A 151 -3.10 -8.44 10.19
C TYR A 151 -4.23 -9.31 9.66
N SER A 152 -4.59 -10.34 10.43
CA SER A 152 -5.64 -11.30 10.05
C SER A 152 -6.96 -10.63 9.71
N GLN A 153 -7.34 -9.58 10.46
CA GLN A 153 -8.59 -8.85 10.20
C GLN A 153 -8.59 -8.14 8.84
N LEU A 154 -7.43 -7.72 8.33
CA LEU A 154 -7.32 -7.11 7.01
C LEU A 154 -7.61 -8.14 5.92
N ILE A 155 -7.01 -9.32 6.02
CA ILE A 155 -7.19 -10.42 5.07
C ILE A 155 -8.66 -10.90 5.07
N GLU A 156 -9.28 -10.97 6.24
CA GLU A 156 -10.69 -11.40 6.37
C GLU A 156 -11.68 -10.44 5.69
N ARG A 157 -11.37 -9.13 5.65
CA ARG A 157 -12.31 -8.10 5.16
C ARG A 157 -12.16 -7.76 3.70
N LEU A 158 -10.97 -7.97 3.14
CA LEU A 158 -10.62 -7.56 1.80
C LEU A 158 -10.77 -8.73 0.81
N THR A 159 -11.10 -8.43 -0.45
CA THR A 159 -11.05 -9.41 -1.53
C THR A 159 -9.59 -9.71 -1.91
N ASP A 160 -9.35 -10.75 -2.69
CA ASP A 160 -8.00 -11.10 -3.14
C ASP A 160 -7.28 -9.95 -3.87
N GLU A 161 -8.00 -9.17 -4.67
CA GLU A 161 -7.48 -8.00 -5.38
C GLU A 161 -7.13 -6.85 -4.42
N GLU A 162 -7.96 -6.63 -3.41
CA GLU A 162 -7.75 -5.60 -2.40
C GLU A 162 -6.61 -5.99 -1.44
N VAL A 163 -6.45 -7.28 -1.11
CA VAL A 163 -5.27 -7.80 -0.40
C VAL A 163 -4.02 -7.62 -1.26
N LEU A 164 -4.09 -7.86 -2.57
CA LEU A 164 -2.99 -7.54 -3.49
C LEU A 164 -2.65 -6.04 -3.45
N ALA A 165 -3.65 -5.17 -3.42
CA ALA A 165 -3.43 -3.72 -3.31
C ALA A 165 -2.65 -3.35 -2.04
N VAL A 166 -3.02 -3.93 -0.89
CA VAL A 166 -2.30 -3.72 0.37
C VAL A 166 -0.88 -4.28 0.32
N VAL A 167 -0.69 -5.50 -0.19
CA VAL A 167 0.67 -6.07 -0.35
C VAL A 167 1.52 -5.22 -1.30
N ALA A 168 0.95 -4.75 -2.41
CA ALA A 168 1.62 -3.88 -3.35
C ALA A 168 1.97 -2.51 -2.77
N HIS A 169 1.08 -1.96 -1.94
CA HIS A 169 1.32 -0.74 -1.18
C HIS A 169 2.55 -0.89 -0.26
N GLU A 170 2.60 -1.99 0.50
CA GLU A 170 3.73 -2.30 1.40
C GLU A 170 5.05 -2.52 0.63
N VAL A 171 5.01 -3.23 -0.50
CA VAL A 171 6.17 -3.34 -1.41
C VAL A 171 6.56 -1.96 -1.98
N GLY A 172 5.60 -1.08 -2.20
CA GLY A 172 5.82 0.31 -2.59
C GLY A 172 6.69 1.09 -1.61
N HIS A 173 6.55 0.86 -0.30
CA HIS A 173 7.44 1.46 0.71
C HIS A 173 8.89 0.97 0.59
N ILE A 174 9.09 -0.30 0.20
CA ILE A 174 10.43 -0.85 -0.04
C ILE A 174 11.03 -0.22 -1.30
N HIS A 175 10.29 -0.24 -2.41
CA HIS A 175 10.73 0.33 -3.69
C HIS A 175 11.08 1.82 -3.57
N ALA A 176 10.28 2.57 -2.81
CA ALA A 176 10.48 4.00 -2.60
C ALA A 176 11.54 4.34 -1.52
N GLU A 177 12.16 3.34 -0.89
CA GLU A 177 13.13 3.50 0.21
C GLU A 177 12.55 4.24 1.45
N HIS A 178 11.25 4.06 1.70
CA HIS A 178 10.53 4.71 2.80
C HIS A 178 10.80 4.07 4.17
N VAL A 179 11.26 2.81 4.19
CA VAL A 179 11.28 1.96 5.40
C VAL A 179 12.12 2.55 6.53
N LEU A 180 13.26 3.18 6.24
CA LEU A 180 14.12 3.83 7.24
C LEU A 180 13.37 4.94 7.99
N TYR A 181 12.79 5.86 7.24
CA TYR A 181 12.10 7.03 7.79
C TYR A 181 10.82 6.62 8.52
N LEU A 182 10.09 5.62 8.03
CA LEU A 182 8.94 5.03 8.73
C LEU A 182 9.34 4.35 10.04
N THR A 183 10.46 3.63 10.04
CA THR A 183 11.01 3.02 11.27
C THR A 183 11.35 4.09 12.29
N ALA A 184 11.96 5.21 11.86
CA ALA A 184 12.22 6.37 12.71
C ALA A 184 10.92 6.96 13.27
N ALA A 185 9.90 7.15 12.43
CA ALA A 185 8.62 7.74 12.82
C ALA A 185 7.94 6.90 13.91
N ARG A 186 7.87 5.58 13.71
CA ARG A 186 7.23 4.64 14.65
C ARG A 186 7.99 4.53 15.96
N LEU A 187 9.33 4.53 15.93
CA LEU A 187 10.12 4.52 17.16
C LEU A 187 9.87 5.80 17.97
N ILE A 188 9.82 6.96 17.31
CA ILE A 188 9.52 8.24 17.97
C ILE A 188 8.12 8.20 18.61
N GLU A 189 7.11 7.68 17.91
CA GLU A 189 5.75 7.54 18.46
C GLU A 189 5.69 6.59 19.66
N TYR A 190 6.35 5.43 19.55
CA TYR A 190 6.42 4.46 20.64
C TYR A 190 7.05 5.09 21.89
N LEU A 191 8.21 5.73 21.73
CA LEU A 191 8.94 6.36 22.82
C LEU A 191 8.26 7.61 23.36
N ALA A 192 7.48 8.33 22.55
CA ALA A 192 6.66 9.43 23.05
C ALA A 192 5.51 8.94 23.95
N LYS A 193 5.03 7.70 23.74
CA LYS A 193 3.96 7.08 24.55
C LYS A 193 4.50 6.39 25.80
N THR A 194 5.71 5.84 25.73
CA THR A 194 6.36 5.19 26.87
C THR A 194 7.31 6.19 27.53
N ALA A 195 7.02 6.67 28.75
CA ALA A 195 7.84 7.62 29.50
C ALA A 195 9.20 7.03 29.96
N VAL A 196 9.97 6.44 29.05
CA VAL A 196 11.20 5.69 29.35
C VAL A 196 12.36 6.67 29.34
N LEU A 197 12.49 7.40 30.44
CA LEU A 197 13.61 8.29 30.75
C LEU A 197 14.92 7.53 31.07
N ALA A 198 14.90 6.19 31.06
CA ALA A 198 16.01 5.34 31.52
C ALA A 198 16.62 4.43 30.43
N SER A 199 16.24 4.58 29.15
CA SER A 199 16.76 3.71 28.08
C SER A 199 18.12 4.20 27.53
N PRO A 200 19.05 3.32 27.13
CA PRO A 200 20.28 3.70 26.42
C PRO A 200 20.05 4.48 25.12
N LEU A 201 18.83 4.40 24.56
CA LEU A 201 18.41 5.16 23.39
C LEU A 201 18.20 6.67 23.64
N THR A 202 18.21 7.15 24.89
CA THR A 202 17.77 8.50 25.28
C THR A 202 18.45 9.64 24.50
N GLY A 203 19.71 9.51 24.09
CA GLY A 203 20.43 10.54 23.34
C GLY A 203 19.93 10.76 21.90
N ILE A 204 19.84 9.66 21.12
CA ILE A 204 19.31 9.68 19.74
C ILE A 204 17.83 10.06 19.75
N VAL A 205 17.12 9.58 20.77
CA VAL A 205 15.70 9.83 20.97
C VAL A 205 15.44 11.28 21.33
N LYS A 206 16.29 11.94 22.13
CA LYS A 206 16.18 13.39 22.40
C LYS A 206 16.43 14.23 21.14
N GLU A 207 17.34 13.81 20.25
CA GLU A 207 17.58 14.46 18.95
C GLU A 207 16.34 14.31 18.01
N LEU A 208 15.84 13.08 17.83
CA LEU A 208 14.67 12.79 16.99
C LEU A 208 13.34 13.28 17.57
N LEU A 209 13.22 13.39 18.90
CA LEU A 209 12.03 13.91 19.60
C LEU A 209 11.94 15.42 19.62
N THR A 210 12.88 16.16 19.00
CA THR A 210 12.64 17.60 18.85
C THR A 210 11.32 17.78 18.12
N LEU A 211 10.47 18.67 18.63
CA LEU A 211 9.11 18.85 18.11
C LEU A 211 9.12 19.00 16.59
N THR A 212 10.11 19.72 16.06
CA THR A 212 10.34 19.94 14.62
C THR A 212 10.65 18.66 13.85
N MET A 213 11.60 17.83 14.27
CA MET A 213 11.95 16.59 13.54
C MET A 213 10.80 15.59 13.60
N ARG A 214 10.16 15.45 14.78
CA ARG A 214 8.99 14.59 14.95
C ARG A 214 7.83 15.03 14.04
N THR A 215 7.47 16.31 14.02
CA THR A 215 6.36 16.79 13.20
C THR A 215 6.67 16.68 11.72
N ALA A 216 7.90 17.02 11.29
CA ALA A 216 8.32 16.91 9.90
C ALA A 216 8.33 15.45 9.42
N LEU A 217 8.85 14.52 10.23
CA LEU A 217 8.91 13.11 9.89
C LEU A 217 7.53 12.47 9.80
N LEU A 218 6.63 12.78 10.75
CA LEU A 218 5.25 12.30 10.71
C LEU A 218 4.45 12.94 9.55
N ALA A 219 4.70 14.21 9.26
CA ALA A 219 4.12 14.88 8.11
C ALA A 219 4.58 14.24 6.79
N TRP A 220 5.86 13.92 6.67
CA TRP A 220 6.40 13.18 5.55
C TRP A 220 5.80 11.78 5.45
N ALA A 221 5.75 11.01 6.54
CA ALA A 221 5.24 9.64 6.56
C ALA A 221 3.83 9.55 5.96
N ARG A 222 2.95 10.50 6.30
CA ARG A 222 1.60 10.58 5.73
C ARG A 222 1.58 10.92 4.24
N ARG A 223 2.56 11.66 3.72
CA ARG A 223 2.66 11.92 2.27
C ARG A 223 3.25 10.72 1.52
N ALA A 224 4.13 9.96 2.15
CA ALA A 224 4.69 8.72 1.61
C ALA A 224 3.60 7.67 1.29
N GLU A 225 2.49 7.66 2.04
CA GLU A 225 1.31 6.83 1.77
C GLU A 225 0.74 7.05 0.37
N LEU A 226 0.70 8.29 -0.11
CA LEU A 226 0.15 8.64 -1.43
C LEU A 226 1.00 8.06 -2.56
N SER A 227 2.33 8.03 -2.38
CA SER A 227 3.23 7.36 -3.33
C SER A 227 3.00 5.86 -3.35
N CYS A 228 2.73 5.25 -2.19
CA CYS A 228 2.53 3.81 -2.09
C CYS A 228 1.14 3.38 -2.58
N ASP A 229 0.14 4.26 -2.54
CA ASP A 229 -1.14 4.08 -3.25
C ASP A 229 -0.94 4.06 -4.77
N ARG A 230 -0.08 4.93 -5.30
CA ARG A 230 0.29 4.91 -6.73
C ARG A 230 1.03 3.62 -7.09
N ALA A 231 1.94 3.15 -6.25
CA ALA A 231 2.59 1.85 -6.43
C ALA A 231 1.58 0.70 -6.43
N ALA A 232 0.61 0.72 -5.51
CA ALA A 232 -0.46 -0.26 -5.46
C ALA A 232 -1.30 -0.26 -6.75
N LEU A 233 -1.66 0.92 -7.26
CA LEU A 233 -2.38 1.06 -8.53
C LEU A 233 -1.59 0.52 -9.72
N LEU A 234 -0.27 0.74 -9.77
CA LEU A 234 0.57 0.15 -10.83
C LEU A 234 0.57 -1.38 -10.80
N VAL A 235 0.44 -1.99 -9.62
CA VAL A 235 0.37 -3.45 -9.48
C VAL A 235 -1.03 -3.98 -9.74
N THR A 236 -2.08 -3.35 -9.23
CA THR A 236 -3.47 -3.83 -9.43
C THR A 236 -4.01 -3.50 -10.81
N GLN A 237 -3.53 -2.41 -11.42
CA GLN A 237 -3.97 -1.85 -12.68
C GLN A 237 -5.48 -1.56 -12.76
N ASP A 238 -6.12 -1.35 -11.62
CA ASP A 238 -7.53 -0.98 -11.50
C ASP A 238 -7.70 -0.02 -10.32
N ALA A 239 -8.09 1.22 -10.61
CA ALA A 239 -8.33 2.25 -9.62
C ALA A 239 -9.50 1.89 -8.69
N ASN A 240 -10.45 1.07 -9.15
CA ASN A 240 -11.56 0.62 -8.33
C ASN A 240 -11.13 -0.29 -7.20
N VAL A 241 -10.08 -1.09 -7.41
CA VAL A 241 -9.51 -1.92 -6.34
C VAL A 241 -8.97 -1.03 -5.22
N ILE A 242 -8.26 0.06 -5.56
CA ILE A 242 -7.74 1.00 -4.55
C ILE A 242 -8.90 1.72 -3.84
N GLY A 243 -9.88 2.22 -4.60
CA GLY A 243 -11.06 2.89 -4.06
C GLY A 243 -11.87 2.01 -3.11
N ARG A 244 -12.17 0.77 -3.51
CA ARG A 244 -12.91 -0.21 -2.68
C ARG A 244 -12.13 -0.64 -1.45
N THR A 245 -10.80 -0.78 -1.56
CA THR A 245 -9.92 -1.02 -0.40
C THR A 245 -10.08 0.11 0.63
N MET A 246 -9.96 1.37 0.21
CA MET A 246 -10.12 2.54 1.09
C MET A 246 -11.54 2.65 1.67
N MET A 247 -12.56 2.35 0.87
CA MET A 247 -13.96 2.31 1.32
C MET A 247 -14.17 1.28 2.43
N LYS A 248 -13.59 0.08 2.29
CA LYS A 248 -13.68 -0.97 3.31
C LYS A 248 -12.89 -0.66 4.56
N LEU A 249 -11.71 -0.03 4.44
CA LEU A 249 -10.94 0.44 5.59
C LEU A 249 -11.67 1.57 6.34
N ALA A 250 -12.39 2.45 5.64
CA ALA A 250 -13.20 3.51 6.24
C ALA A 250 -14.49 2.99 6.89
N GLY A 251 -15.25 2.15 6.17
CA GLY A 251 -16.57 1.67 6.58
C GLY A 251 -16.54 0.44 7.48
N GLY A 252 -15.40 -0.25 7.56
CA GLY A 252 -15.25 -1.47 8.35
C GLY A 252 -16.30 -2.53 8.00
N THR A 253 -16.99 -3.06 9.01
CA THR A 253 -18.05 -4.07 8.81
C THR A 253 -19.29 -3.54 8.10
N TYR A 254 -19.41 -2.21 7.93
CA TYR A 254 -20.53 -1.59 7.23
C TYR A 254 -20.30 -1.44 5.72
N ALA A 255 -19.10 -1.76 5.23
CA ALA A 255 -18.71 -1.50 3.85
C ALA A 255 -19.60 -2.18 2.79
N SER A 256 -20.22 -3.32 3.11
CA SER A 256 -21.17 -4.00 2.21
C SER A 256 -22.48 -3.22 1.98
N LYS A 257 -22.76 -2.22 2.82
CA LYS A 257 -23.93 -1.33 2.70
C LYS A 257 -23.57 0.03 2.10
N VAL A 258 -22.30 0.26 1.78
CA VAL A 258 -21.82 1.54 1.25
C VAL A 258 -21.92 1.51 -0.28
N ASP A 259 -22.55 2.53 -0.84
CA ASP A 259 -22.55 2.76 -2.29
C ASP A 259 -21.18 3.32 -2.70
N TYR A 260 -20.51 2.60 -3.59
CA TYR A 260 -19.16 2.92 -4.02
C TYR A 260 -19.07 4.23 -4.80
N GLU A 261 -20.03 4.52 -5.69
CA GLU A 261 -20.06 5.76 -6.47
C GLU A 261 -20.30 6.97 -5.56
N ARG A 262 -21.15 6.83 -4.54
CA ARG A 262 -21.34 7.86 -3.51
C ARG A 262 -20.09 8.09 -2.68
N PHE A 263 -19.31 7.04 -2.40
CA PHE A 263 -18.02 7.17 -1.73
C PHE A 263 -16.98 7.89 -2.60
N LEU A 264 -16.96 7.63 -3.91
CA LEU A 264 -16.11 8.39 -4.85
C LEU A 264 -16.54 9.86 -4.94
N ALA A 265 -17.84 10.14 -4.98
CA ALA A 265 -18.35 11.51 -4.93
C ALA A 265 -17.92 12.23 -3.64
N GLN A 266 -17.98 11.54 -2.49
CA GLN A 266 -17.47 12.06 -1.22
C GLN A 266 -15.98 12.41 -1.28
N ALA A 267 -15.15 11.58 -1.93
CA ALA A 267 -13.72 11.87 -2.10
C ALA A 267 -13.48 13.14 -2.94
N ARG A 268 -14.22 13.31 -4.04
CA ARG A 268 -14.17 14.54 -4.88
C ARG A 268 -14.65 15.77 -4.12
N ASP A 269 -15.72 15.64 -3.34
CA ASP A 269 -16.24 16.74 -2.53
C ASP A 269 -15.26 17.14 -1.42
N PHE A 270 -14.61 16.16 -0.78
CA PHE A 270 -13.57 16.42 0.21
C PHE A 270 -12.43 17.24 -0.40
N GLU A 271 -11.92 16.83 -1.55
CA GLU A 271 -10.88 17.55 -2.27
C GLU A 271 -11.29 18.98 -2.62
N LYS A 272 -12.45 19.15 -3.26
CA LYS A 272 -12.99 20.47 -3.62
C LYS A 272 -13.07 21.39 -2.40
N ASN A 273 -13.53 20.88 -1.27
CA ASN A 273 -13.59 21.66 -0.03
C ASN A 273 -12.19 21.97 0.54
N TYR A 274 -11.27 21.00 0.52
CA TYR A 274 -9.88 21.19 0.93
C TYR A 274 -9.18 22.28 0.10
N ASP A 275 -9.48 22.36 -1.20
CA ASP A 275 -8.90 23.35 -2.11
C ASP A 275 -9.57 24.73 -2.00
N ALA A 276 -10.89 24.78 -1.79
CA ALA A 276 -11.65 26.03 -1.76
C ALA A 276 -11.71 26.71 -0.39
N LYS A 277 -11.68 25.96 0.71
CA LYS A 277 -12.00 26.48 2.06
C LYS A 277 -10.80 26.37 3.00
N ALA A 278 -10.24 27.51 3.37
CA ALA A 278 -9.07 27.57 4.27
C ALA A 278 -9.31 26.92 5.64
N LEU A 279 -10.52 27.04 6.20
CA LEU A 279 -10.87 26.45 7.49
C LEU A 279 -10.95 24.91 7.42
N ASP A 280 -11.56 24.37 6.36
CA ASP A 280 -11.66 22.92 6.15
C ASP A 280 -10.26 22.33 5.93
N ARG A 281 -9.42 23.01 5.14
CA ARG A 281 -7.99 22.65 4.96
C ARG A 281 -7.25 22.61 6.29
N PHE A 282 -7.39 23.67 7.10
CA PHE A 282 -6.75 23.76 8.41
C PHE A 282 -7.13 22.58 9.30
N TRP A 283 -8.43 22.29 9.43
CA TRP A 283 -8.89 21.17 10.27
C TRP A 283 -8.48 19.81 9.72
N ALA A 284 -8.55 19.62 8.39
CA ALA A 284 -8.09 18.38 7.76
C ALA A 284 -6.61 18.13 8.07
N ASP A 285 -5.76 19.15 7.97
CA ASP A 285 -4.33 19.03 8.27
C ASP A 285 -4.08 18.77 9.76
N VAL A 286 -4.78 19.46 10.67
CA VAL A 286 -4.65 19.28 12.13
C VAL A 286 -5.08 17.88 12.56
N ILE A 287 -6.23 17.40 12.09
CA ILE A 287 -6.73 16.06 12.47
C ILE A 287 -5.83 14.98 11.88
N THR A 288 -5.45 15.12 10.60
CA THR A 288 -4.53 14.19 9.93
C THR A 288 -3.18 14.11 10.64
N ALA A 289 -2.73 15.18 11.31
CA ALA A 289 -1.49 15.18 12.06
C ALA A 289 -1.44 14.14 13.21
N GLY A 290 -2.59 13.78 13.77
CA GLY A 290 -2.73 12.76 14.82
C GLY A 290 -2.99 11.34 14.33
N LEU A 291 -3.09 11.13 13.01
CA LEU A 291 -3.33 9.83 12.40
C LEU A 291 -2.04 9.22 11.85
N SER A 292 -1.98 7.89 11.82
CA SER A 292 -0.87 7.14 11.20
C SER A 292 -0.88 7.23 9.67
N HIS A 293 -2.07 7.34 9.08
CA HIS A 293 -2.29 7.43 7.63
C HIS A 293 -3.23 8.62 7.32
N PRO A 294 -3.16 9.22 6.12
CA PRO A 294 -4.18 10.16 5.66
C PRO A 294 -5.58 9.55 5.66
N PHE A 295 -6.61 10.40 5.66
CA PHE A 295 -7.99 9.93 5.52
C PHE A 295 -8.17 9.07 4.27
N PRO A 296 -8.90 7.95 4.35
CA PRO A 296 -9.15 7.10 3.18
C PRO A 296 -9.72 7.86 1.98
N VAL A 297 -10.67 8.78 2.21
CA VAL A 297 -11.27 9.61 1.14
C VAL A 297 -10.25 10.55 0.46
N TRP A 298 -9.24 11.03 1.19
CA TRP A 298 -8.16 11.82 0.61
C TRP A 298 -7.27 10.95 -0.28
N ARG A 299 -6.91 9.75 0.18
CA ARG A 299 -6.11 8.80 -0.61
C ARG A 299 -6.80 8.43 -1.93
N VAL A 300 -8.13 8.24 -1.88
CA VAL A 300 -8.96 8.01 -3.07
C VAL A 300 -8.92 9.21 -4.01
N SER A 301 -9.08 10.44 -3.50
CA SER A 301 -9.08 11.63 -4.36
C SER A 301 -7.75 11.84 -5.08
N GLU A 302 -6.61 11.59 -4.42
CA GLU A 302 -5.30 11.67 -5.07
C GLU A 302 -5.09 10.59 -6.16
N ILE A 303 -5.67 9.40 -5.98
CA ILE A 303 -5.67 8.36 -7.02
C ILE A 303 -6.53 8.76 -8.22
N LEU A 304 -7.75 9.25 -7.97
CA LEU A 304 -8.63 9.74 -9.04
C LEU A 304 -7.96 10.85 -9.83
N LYS A 305 -7.35 11.83 -9.15
CA LYS A 305 -6.57 12.90 -9.79
C LYS A 305 -5.48 12.37 -10.71
N TRP A 306 -4.72 11.36 -10.26
CA TRP A 306 -3.62 10.82 -11.06
C TRP A 306 -4.08 10.03 -12.29
N VAL A 307 -5.23 9.37 -12.19
CA VAL A 307 -5.85 8.67 -13.32
C VAL A 307 -6.45 9.68 -14.31
N GLU A 308 -7.20 10.66 -13.81
CA GLU A 308 -7.92 11.65 -14.62
C GLU A 308 -7.01 12.69 -15.27
N SER A 309 -5.86 12.99 -14.68
CA SER A 309 -4.85 13.84 -15.31
C SER A 309 -4.16 13.17 -16.51
N GLY A 310 -4.32 11.86 -16.67
CA GLY A 310 -3.67 11.06 -17.71
C GLY A 310 -2.20 10.71 -17.43
N GLU A 311 -1.62 11.21 -16.34
CA GLU A 311 -0.24 10.88 -15.92
C GLU A 311 -0.09 9.37 -15.66
N TYR A 312 -1.09 8.74 -15.03
CA TYR A 312 -1.13 7.29 -14.84
C TYR A 312 -1.09 6.57 -16.19
N THR A 313 -1.97 6.96 -17.13
CA THR A 313 -2.06 6.35 -18.46
C THR A 313 -0.74 6.49 -19.22
N GLN A 314 -0.11 7.66 -19.18
CA GLN A 314 1.21 7.90 -19.79
C GLN A 314 2.28 6.94 -19.23
N LEU A 315 2.28 6.66 -17.93
CA LEU A 315 3.19 5.67 -17.34
C LEU A 315 2.81 4.23 -17.75
N MET A 316 1.52 3.93 -17.88
CA MET A 316 1.01 2.62 -18.32
C MET A 316 1.28 2.33 -19.79
N THR A 317 1.30 3.31 -20.69
CA THR A 317 1.54 3.10 -22.13
C THR A 317 2.98 3.42 -22.55
N GLY A 318 3.64 4.34 -21.84
CA GLY A 318 4.90 4.95 -22.29
C GLY A 318 4.70 6.04 -23.34
N GLU A 319 3.45 6.36 -23.71
CA GLU A 319 3.12 7.38 -24.70
C GLU A 319 2.78 8.70 -24.00
N PRO A 320 3.29 9.85 -24.50
CA PRO A 320 2.93 11.15 -23.95
C PRO A 320 1.42 11.41 -24.09
N HIS A 321 0.82 11.99 -23.05
CA HIS A 321 -0.60 12.34 -23.06
C HIS A 321 -0.89 13.37 -24.15
N THR A 322 -1.52 12.95 -25.25
CA THR A 322 -2.16 13.88 -26.18
C THR A 322 -3.45 14.34 -25.51
N ALA A 323 -3.43 15.53 -24.91
CA ALA A 323 -4.68 16.16 -24.50
C ALA A 323 -5.57 16.26 -25.74
N ALA A 324 -6.73 15.60 -25.70
CA ALA A 324 -7.76 15.84 -26.70
C ALA A 324 -8.13 17.32 -26.63
N ALA A 325 -7.97 18.01 -27.76
CA ALA A 325 -8.27 19.42 -27.94
C ALA A 325 -9.77 19.72 -27.81
#